data_AF-A0A2H3CE25-F1
#
_entry.id   AF-A0A2H3CE25-F1
#
_cell.length_a   1.000
_cell.length_b   1.000
_cell.length_c   1.000
_cell.angle_alpha   90.00
_cell.angle_beta   90.00
_cell.angle_gamma   90.00
#
_symmetry.space_group_name_H-M   'P 1'
#
loop_
_entity.id
_entity.type
_entity.pdbx_description
1 polymer ?
#
loop_
_entity_poly.entity_id
_entity_poly.type
_entity_poly.pdbx_seq_one_letter_code
_entity_poly.pdbx_strand_id
1 'polypeptide(L)' 'QCNVVHGGLKPSNILINDAGDACVSDWSMVDFQPSRNREAHRYYSPEAWKGVS' A
#
# COMPACT_ATOMS: atom_id res chain seq x y z
N GLN A 1 18.65 8.39 3.49
CA GLN A 1 17.32 7.89 3.90
C GLN A 1 16.33 9.02 3.68
N CYS A 2 15.35 8.83 2.79
CA CYS A 2 14.35 9.84 2.46
C CYS A 2 13.20 9.66 3.46
N ASN A 3 12.82 10.69 4.20
CA ASN A 3 11.76 10.62 5.20
C ASN A 3 10.36 10.52 4.52
N VAL A 4 10.15 9.46 3.74
CA VAL A 4 9.00 9.23 2.87
C VAL A 4 8.37 7.89 3.23
N VAL A 5 7.07 7.89 3.41
CA VAL A 5 6.27 6.69 3.70
C VAL A 5 5.32 6.46 2.54
N HIS A 6 5.29 5.23 2.00
CA HIS A 6 4.39 4.88 0.88
C HIS A 6 2.91 4.91 1.29
N GLY A 7 2.58 4.47 2.52
CA GLY A 7 1.22 4.54 3.07
C GLY A 7 0.20 3.53 2.52
N GLY A 8 0.55 2.73 1.51
CA GLY A 8 -0.38 1.83 0.82
C GLY A 8 0.25 0.54 0.31
N LEU A 9 1.30 0.05 0.98
CA LEU A 9 2.04 -1.13 0.55
C LEU A 9 1.17 -2.40 0.64
N LYS A 10 1.06 -3.13 -0.47
CA LYS A 10 0.29 -4.38 -0.61
C LYS A 10 0.86 -5.22 -1.76
N PRO A 11 0.58 -6.54 -1.82
CA PRO A 11 1.17 -7.41 -2.84
C PRO A 11 0.94 -6.94 -4.28
N SER A 12 -0.22 -6.36 -4.59
CA SER A 12 -0.51 -5.84 -5.93
C SER A 12 0.29 -4.60 -6.34
N ASN A 13 0.99 -3.96 -5.39
CA ASN A 13 1.88 -2.82 -5.67
C ASN A 13 3.35 -3.24 -5.72
N ILE A 14 3.66 -4.53 -5.55
CA ILE A 14 4.99 -5.10 -5.77
C ILE A 14 5.00 -5.79 -7.13
N LEU A 15 5.72 -5.22 -8.08
CA LEU A 15 5.90 -5.79 -9.41
C LEU A 15 7.21 -6.57 -9.45
N ILE A 16 7.30 -7.54 -10.37
CA ILE A 16 8.52 -8.29 -10.62
C ILE A 16 9.06 -7.84 -11.98
N ASN A 17 10.32 -7.40 -12.03
CA ASN A 17 10.98 -7.05 -13.29
C ASN A 17 11.51 -8.31 -14.02
N ASP A 18 12.07 -8.12 -15.22
CA ASP A 18 12.61 -9.23 -16.02
C ASP A 18 13.82 -9.94 -15.38
N ALA A 19 14.51 -9.28 -14.44
CA ALA A 19 15.60 -9.88 -13.66
C ALA A 19 15.10 -10.68 -12.44
N GLY A 20 13.80 -10.65 -12.14
CA GLY A 20 13.21 -11.28 -10.98
C GLY A 20 13.20 -10.42 -9.71
N ASP A 21 13.57 -9.14 -9.79
CA ASP A 21 13.59 -8.25 -8.64
C ASP A 21 12.22 -7.69 -8.29
N ALA A 22 11.94 -7.60 -6.99
CA ALA A 22 10.76 -6.94 -6.47
C ALA A 22 10.89 -5.40 -6.56
N CYS A 23 9.94 -4.78 -7.24
CA CYS A 23 9.89 -3.34 -7.51
C CYS A 23 8.63 -2.73 -6.88
N VAL A 24 8.81 -1.69 -6.06
CA VAL A 24 7.71 -0.96 -5.43
C VAL A 24 7.09 0.02 -6.44
N SER A 25 5.79 -0.07 -6.63
CA SER A 25 4.99 0.74 -7.55
C SER A 25 3.84 1.46 -6.83
N ASP A 26 3.08 2.29 -7.55
CA ASP A 26 1.91 3.01 -7.02
C ASP A 26 2.25 3.92 -5.83
N TRP A 27 3.24 4.79 -6.04
CA TRP A 27 3.61 5.90 -5.15
C TRP A 27 2.59 7.03 -5.13
N SER A 28 1.39 6.81 -5.68
CA SER A 28 0.32 7.77 -5.58
C SER A 28 0.07 8.00 -4.08
N MET A 29 0.10 9.27 -3.65
CA MET A 29 -0.29 9.59 -2.28
C MET A 29 -1.67 8.96 -2.11
N VAL A 30 -1.78 8.09 -1.11
CA VAL A 30 -3.05 7.55 -0.67
C VAL A 30 -3.82 8.77 -0.21
N ASP A 31 -4.51 9.43 -1.13
CA ASP A 31 -5.64 10.25 -0.81
C ASP A 31 -6.44 9.34 0.11
N PHE A 32 -6.77 9.78 1.33
CA PHE A 32 -7.42 8.97 2.36
C PHE A 32 -8.80 8.45 1.91
N GLN A 33 -9.09 8.46 0.61
CA GLN A 33 -10.02 7.58 -0.04
C GLN A 33 -9.75 6.16 0.45
N PRO A 34 -10.70 5.57 1.21
CA PRO A 34 -10.66 4.16 1.50
C PRO A 34 -10.55 3.48 0.14
N SER A 35 -9.44 2.79 -0.07
CA SER A 35 -9.14 2.13 -1.32
C SER A 35 -10.40 1.54 -1.92
N ARG A 36 -10.69 1.83 -3.20
CA ARG A 36 -11.73 1.09 -3.96
C ARG A 36 -11.53 -0.44 -3.86
N ASN A 37 -10.32 -0.86 -3.49
CA ASN A 37 -10.01 -2.19 -3.05
C ASN A 37 -10.50 -2.45 -1.61
N ARG A 38 -11.65 -3.12 -1.51
CA ARG A 38 -12.28 -3.59 -0.26
C ARG A 38 -11.48 -4.67 0.47
N GLU A 39 -10.22 -4.90 0.13
CA GLU A 39 -9.33 -5.82 0.85
C GLU A 39 -8.09 -5.11 1.45
N ALA A 40 -7.88 -3.82 1.15
CA ALA A 40 -6.65 -3.14 1.58
C ALA A 40 -6.53 -2.97 3.09
N HIS A 41 -7.66 -2.98 3.82
CA HIS A 41 -7.68 -2.94 5.28
C HIS A 41 -6.97 -4.12 5.94
N ARG A 42 -6.78 -5.24 5.23
CA ARG A 42 -5.95 -6.37 5.72
C ARG A 42 -4.47 -6.00 5.87
N TYR A 43 -4.02 -4.93 5.21
CA TYR A 43 -2.64 -4.45 5.22
C TYR A 43 -2.47 -3.15 6.03
N TYR A 44 -3.53 -2.68 6.69
CA TYR A 44 -3.44 -1.52 7.57
C TYR A 44 -2.90 -1.92 8.93
N SER A 45 -2.14 -1.01 9.54
CA SER A 45 -1.79 -1.13 10.95
C SER A 45 -3.02 -0.91 11.85
N PRO A 46 -3.01 -1.38 13.11
CA PRO A 46 -4.15 -1.25 14.01
C PRO A 46 -4.60 0.20 14.26
N GLU A 47 -3.67 1.16 14.27
CA GLU A 47 -3.96 2.59 14.42
C GLU A 47 -4.52 3.23 13.14
N ALA A 48 -4.17 2.70 11.97
CA ALA A 48 -4.72 3.14 10.69
C ALA A 48 -6.12 2.55 10.44
N TRP A 49 -6.38 1.34 10.92
CA TRP A 49 -7.69 0.71 10.84
C TRP A 49 -8.57 1.14 12.02
N LYS A 50 -9.52 2.04 11.76
CA LYS A 50 -10.49 2.53 12.77
C LYS A 50 -11.60 1.54 13.16
N GLY A 51 -11.45 0.25 12.86
CA GLY A 51 -12.38 -0.81 13.27
C GLY A 51 -13.80 -0.75 12.69
N VAL A 52 -14.07 0.11 11.71
CA VAL A 52 -15.41 0.23 11.09
C VAL A 52 -15.53 -0.67 9.87
N SER A 53 -16.30 -1.74 10.01
CA SER A 53 -16.87 -2.56 8.93
C SER A 53 -18.11 -1.91 8.34
#